data_AF-A0A841EAQ3-F1
#
_entry.id   AF-A0A841EAQ3-F1
#
_cell.length_a   1.000
_cell.length_b   1.000
_cell.length_c   1.000
_cell.angle_alpha   90.00
_cell.angle_beta   90.00
_cell.angle_gamma   90.00
#
_symmetry.space_group_name_H-M   'P 1'
#
loop_
_entity.id
_entity.type
_entity.pdbx_description
1 polymer ?
#
loop_
_entity_poly.entity_id
_entity_poly.type
_entity_poly.pdbx_seq_one_letter_code
_entity_poly.pdbx_strand_id
1 'polypeptide(L)'
;MIGARAELNDLLDQAAEMGEYVLECRDVGHIWKDWTVARLRHGFEQTMRCSQCGTERVRFIDPEGYIDSSHYRYPDGYLVHGLGRLTVDHRAALRLELLQRSA
;
A
#
# COMPACT_ATOMS: atom_id res chain seq x y z
N MET A 1 6.18 -29.00 0.63
CA MET A 1 6.11 -27.53 0.77
C MET A 1 7.26 -26.86 0.02
N ILE A 2 7.28 -26.98 -1.31
CA ILE A 2 8.33 -26.37 -2.16
C ILE A 2 7.89 -24.97 -2.65
N GLY A 3 6.57 -24.74 -2.79
CA GLY A 3 6.01 -23.49 -3.31
C GLY A 3 6.20 -22.26 -2.41
N ALA A 4 6.05 -22.39 -1.09
CA ALA A 4 6.12 -21.24 -0.17
C ALA A 4 7.50 -20.55 -0.13
N ARG A 5 8.58 -21.30 -0.36
CA ARG A 5 9.94 -20.74 -0.42
C ARG A 5 10.18 -19.99 -1.74
N ALA A 6 9.69 -20.55 -2.86
CA ALA A 6 9.81 -19.92 -4.16
C ALA A 6 9.02 -18.60 -4.21
N GLU A 7 7.79 -18.63 -3.72
CA GLU A 7 6.93 -17.45 -3.61
C GLU A 7 7.56 -16.32 -2.77
N LEU A 8 8.25 -16.68 -1.68
CA LEU A 8 8.98 -15.73 -0.85
C LEU A 8 10.20 -15.12 -1.57
N ASN A 9 10.90 -15.90 -2.39
CA ASN A 9 12.01 -15.40 -3.18
C ASN A 9 11.50 -14.46 -4.28
N ASP A 10 10.43 -14.83 -5.00
CA ASP A 10 9.81 -13.98 -6.03
C ASP A 10 9.32 -12.63 -5.45
N LEU A 11 8.86 -12.63 -4.19
CA LEU A 11 8.55 -11.42 -3.45
C LEU A 11 9.79 -10.56 -3.22
N LEU A 12 10.87 -11.16 -2.73
CA LEU A 12 12.10 -10.44 -2.39
C LEU A 12 12.76 -9.87 -3.65
N ASP A 13 12.76 -10.60 -4.76
CA ASP A 13 13.27 -10.12 -6.05
C ASP A 13 12.47 -8.90 -6.54
N GLN A 14 11.15 -8.91 -6.40
CA GLN A 14 10.33 -7.74 -6.72
C GLN A 14 10.51 -6.61 -5.71
N ALA A 15 10.73 -6.92 -4.43
CA ALA A 15 11.00 -5.94 -3.38
C ALA A 15 12.36 -5.26 -3.55
N ALA A 16 13.35 -5.96 -4.13
CA ALA A 16 14.65 -5.40 -4.50
C ALA A 16 14.49 -4.15 -5.37
N GLU A 17 13.56 -4.19 -6.31
CA GLU A 17 13.25 -3.10 -7.25
C GLU A 17 12.29 -2.04 -6.66
N MET A 18 11.69 -2.28 -5.49
CA MET A 18 10.85 -1.29 -4.83
C MET A 18 11.70 -0.17 -4.24
N GLY A 19 11.26 1.07 -4.46
CA GLY A 19 11.85 2.24 -3.80
C GLY A 19 11.75 2.14 -2.27
N GLU A 20 12.72 2.69 -1.56
CA GLU A 20 12.81 2.63 -0.09
C GLU A 20 11.51 3.10 0.60
N TYR A 21 10.93 4.20 0.13
CA TYR A 21 9.66 4.73 0.64
C TYR A 21 8.47 3.79 0.48
N VAL A 22 8.50 2.85 -0.48
CA VAL A 22 7.46 1.83 -0.65
C VAL A 22 7.55 0.80 0.48
N LEU A 23 8.76 0.35 0.80
CA LEU A 23 9.00 -0.60 1.89
C LEU A 23 8.69 0.02 3.25
N GLU A 24 9.11 1.27 3.47
CA GLU A 24 8.76 2.03 4.67
C GLU A 24 7.24 2.14 4.84
N CYS A 25 6.53 2.60 3.81
CA CYS A 25 5.07 2.77 3.87
C CYS A 25 4.34 1.43 4.14
N ARG A 26 4.93 0.30 3.76
CA ARG A 26 4.38 -1.04 4.01
C ARG A 26 4.60 -1.52 5.43
N ASP A 27 5.66 -1.05 6.11
CA ASP A 27 5.94 -1.41 7.48
C ASP A 27 5.29 -0.46 8.50
N VAL A 28 5.60 0.84 8.38
CA VAL A 28 5.19 1.86 9.36
C VAL A 28 3.86 2.54 9.00
N GLY A 29 3.39 2.35 7.77
CA GLY A 29 2.14 2.93 7.27
C GLY A 29 2.34 4.21 6.45
N HIS A 30 1.28 4.61 5.75
CA HIS A 30 1.29 5.76 4.85
C HIS A 30 1.21 7.10 5.59
N ILE A 31 2.03 8.06 5.15
CA ILE A 31 1.97 9.46 5.58
C ILE A 31 0.98 10.22 4.68
N TRP A 32 -0.27 10.35 5.11
CA TRP A 32 -1.32 11.09 4.39
C TRP A 32 -1.13 12.59 4.56
N LYS A 33 -1.08 13.34 3.46
CA LYS A 33 -0.86 14.80 3.52
C LYS A 33 -1.80 15.58 2.61
N ASP A 34 -1.83 15.23 1.35
CA ASP A 34 -2.69 15.91 0.38
C ASP A 34 -4.06 15.27 0.43
N TRP A 35 -5.09 16.07 0.67
CA TRP A 35 -6.47 15.59 0.63
C TRP A 35 -7.33 16.50 -0.22
N THR A 36 -8.06 15.89 -1.14
CA THR A 36 -9.08 16.57 -1.96
C THR A 36 -10.45 16.05 -1.57
N VAL A 37 -11.45 16.91 -1.67
CA VAL A 37 -12.84 16.58 -1.42
C VAL A 37 -13.66 17.05 -2.62
N ALA A 38 -14.39 16.12 -3.23
CA ALA A 38 -15.36 16.42 -4.28
C ALA A 38 -16.76 16.12 -3.75
N ARG A 39 -17.69 17.07 -3.92
CA ARG A 39 -19.10 16.86 -3.60
C ARG A 39 -19.75 16.05 -4.72
N LEU A 40 -20.38 14.94 -4.35
CA LEU A 40 -21.16 14.10 -5.25
C LEU A 40 -22.65 14.38 -5.06
N ARG A 41 -23.50 13.80 -5.94
CA ARG A 41 -24.96 13.93 -5.83
C ARG A 41 -25.49 13.42 -4.47
N HIS A 42 -24.88 12.36 -3.95
CA HIS A 42 -25.35 11.62 -2.76
C HIS A 42 -24.26 11.50 -1.69
N GLY A 43 -23.37 12.48 -1.56
CA GLY A 43 -22.29 12.42 -0.56
C GLY A 43 -21.02 13.13 -1.02
N PHE A 44 -19.88 12.59 -0.62
CA PHE A 44 -18.55 13.14 -0.89
C PHE A 44 -17.58 12.04 -1.32
N GLU A 45 -16.72 12.37 -2.28
CA GLU A 45 -15.49 11.63 -2.52
C GLU A 45 -14.34 12.36 -1.82
N GLN A 46 -13.60 11.66 -0.97
CA GLN A 46 -12.38 12.17 -0.37
C GLN A 46 -11.20 11.32 -0.83
N THR A 47 -10.20 11.97 -1.42
CA THR A 47 -8.95 11.32 -1.82
C THR A 47 -7.83 11.86 -0.96
N MET A 48 -7.07 10.96 -0.31
CA MET A 48 -5.84 11.29 0.42
C MET A 48 -4.65 10.68 -0.30
N ARG A 49 -3.58 11.44 -0.53
CA ARG A 49 -2.35 10.94 -1.15
C ARG A 49 -1.21 10.87 -0.13
N CYS A 50 -0.45 9.77 -0.18
CA CYS A 50 0.74 9.59 0.62
C CYS A 50 1.88 10.45 0.05
N SER A 51 2.52 11.26 0.89
CA SER A 51 3.59 12.16 0.45
C SER A 51 4.91 11.48 0.11
N GLN A 52 5.07 10.19 0.47
CA GLN A 52 6.28 9.42 0.24
C GLN A 52 6.11 8.49 -0.96
N CYS A 53 5.26 7.47 -0.83
CA CYS A 53 5.08 6.47 -1.87
C CYS A 53 4.05 6.84 -2.94
N GLY A 54 3.32 7.96 -2.82
CA GLY A 54 2.32 8.38 -3.81
C GLY A 54 1.01 7.58 -3.83
N THR A 55 0.87 6.54 -3.00
CA THR A 55 -0.39 5.79 -2.85
C THR A 55 -1.54 6.74 -2.51
N GLU A 56 -2.69 6.54 -3.14
CA GLU A 56 -3.92 7.25 -2.81
C GLU A 56 -4.88 6.34 -2.05
N ARG A 57 -5.54 6.90 -1.03
CA ARG A 57 -6.71 6.31 -0.38
C ARG A 57 -7.94 7.12 -0.76
N VAL A 58 -8.88 6.48 -1.42
CA VAL A 58 -10.15 7.08 -1.84
C VAL A 58 -11.24 6.57 -0.91
N ARG A 59 -12.11 7.47 -0.46
CA ARG A 59 -13.27 7.19 0.38
C ARG A 59 -14.51 7.82 -0.24
N PHE A 60 -15.59 7.05 -0.27
CA PHE A 60 -16.92 7.57 -0.54
C PHE A 60 -17.65 7.68 0.79
N ILE A 61 -18.19 8.86 1.06
CA ILE A 61 -18.80 9.22 2.32
C ILE A 61 -20.24 9.66 2.03
N ASP A 62 -21.20 9.10 2.73
CA ASP A 62 -22.62 9.44 2.56
C ASP A 62 -22.95 10.83 3.16
N PRO A 63 -24.18 11.35 2.98
CA PRO A 63 -24.58 12.64 3.53
C PRO A 63 -24.55 12.72 5.07
N GLU A 64 -24.71 11.58 5.74
CA GLU A 64 -24.68 11.44 7.20
C GLU A 64 -23.25 11.34 7.77
N GLY A 65 -22.25 11.13 6.92
CA GLY A 65 -20.84 11.04 7.28
C GLY A 65 -20.30 9.61 7.44
N TYR A 66 -21.08 8.57 7.13
CA TYR A 66 -20.61 7.18 7.10
C TYR A 66 -19.73 6.94 5.87
N ILE A 67 -18.74 6.04 6.01
CA ILE A 67 -17.90 5.62 4.89
C ILE A 67 -18.59 4.45 4.18
N ASP A 68 -19.18 4.72 3.03
CA ASP A 68 -19.81 3.71 2.18
C ASP A 68 -18.79 2.71 1.64
N SER A 69 -17.65 3.22 1.19
CA SER A 69 -16.56 2.38 0.67
C SER A 69 -15.21 3.10 0.72
N SER A 70 -14.14 2.31 0.69
CA SER A 70 -12.78 2.82 0.57
C SER A 70 -11.93 1.87 -0.27
N HIS A 71 -11.09 2.44 -1.13
CA HIS A 71 -10.10 1.69 -1.90
C HIS A 71 -8.79 2.44 -1.97
N TYR A 72 -7.73 1.71 -2.34
CA TYR A 72 -6.43 2.28 -2.59
C TYR A 72 -6.13 2.31 -4.08
N ARG A 73 -5.49 3.37 -4.54
CA ARG A 73 -4.83 3.43 -5.86
C ARG A 73 -3.33 3.45 -5.59
N TYR A 74 -2.68 2.35 -5.91
CA TYR A 74 -1.25 2.19 -5.71
C TYR A 74 -0.50 2.65 -6.97
N PRO A 75 0.67 3.29 -6.82
CA PRO A 75 1.52 3.59 -7.97
C PRO A 75 2.17 2.33 -8.50
N ASP A 76 2.70 2.43 -9.71
CA ASP A 76 3.46 1.37 -10.36
C ASP A 76 4.61 0.91 -9.47
N GLY A 77 4.84 -0.41 -9.42
CA GLY A 77 5.86 -1.03 -8.58
C GLY A 77 5.51 -1.12 -7.09
N TYR A 78 4.38 -0.57 -6.62
CA TYR A 78 3.97 -0.75 -5.23
C TYR A 78 3.43 -2.16 -4.97
N LEU A 79 2.60 -2.70 -5.86
CA LEU A 79 2.03 -4.05 -5.73
C LEU A 79 3.02 -5.11 -6.24
N VAL A 80 3.08 -6.23 -5.53
CA VAL A 80 3.82 -7.42 -5.96
C VAL A 80 2.91 -8.21 -6.88
N HIS A 81 3.33 -8.41 -8.13
CA HIS A 81 2.52 -9.10 -9.12
C HIS A 81 2.44 -10.60 -8.80
N GLY A 82 1.26 -11.20 -8.99
CA GLY A 82 1.04 -12.64 -8.81
C GLY A 82 0.86 -13.11 -7.36
N LEU A 83 1.15 -12.27 -6.36
CA LEU A 83 1.23 -12.69 -4.94
C LEU A 83 -0.09 -12.56 -4.17
N GLY A 84 -1.10 -11.88 -4.73
CA GLY A 84 -2.37 -11.64 -4.05
C GLY A 84 -2.20 -10.92 -2.70
N ARG A 85 -2.92 -11.35 -1.66
CA ARG A 85 -2.82 -10.77 -0.32
C ARG A 85 -1.56 -11.26 0.37
N LEU A 86 -0.73 -10.33 0.86
CA LEU A 86 0.46 -10.68 1.63
C LEU A 86 0.13 -11.49 2.89
N THR A 87 0.86 -12.58 3.09
CA THR A 87 0.83 -13.41 4.30
C THR A 87 1.59 -12.72 5.44
N VAL A 88 1.61 -13.35 6.63
CA VAL A 88 2.45 -12.89 7.75
C VAL A 88 3.93 -12.98 7.37
N ASP A 89 4.34 -14.07 6.73
CA ASP A 89 5.73 -14.31 6.33
C ASP A 89 6.21 -13.32 5.27
N HIS A 90 5.36 -12.98 4.30
CA HIS A 90 5.66 -11.93 3.32
C HIS A 90 5.95 -10.59 3.99
N ARG A 91 5.11 -10.20 4.96
CA ARG A 91 5.33 -8.97 5.70
C ARG A 91 6.58 -9.02 6.57
N ALA A 92 6.90 -10.17 7.15
CA ALA A 92 8.14 -10.35 7.93
C ALA A 92 9.39 -10.19 7.04
N ALA A 93 9.40 -10.77 5.85
CA ALA A 93 10.50 -10.64 4.91
C ALA A 93 10.72 -9.21 4.43
N LEU A 94 9.65 -8.50 4.04
CA LEU A 94 9.75 -7.09 3.63
C LEU A 94 10.30 -6.17 4.73
N ARG A 95 10.02 -6.49 6.00
CA ARG A 95 10.58 -5.74 7.14
C ARG A 95 12.08 -5.96 7.30
N LEU A 96 12.53 -7.21 7.15
CA LEU A 96 13.96 -7.52 7.23
C LEU A 96 14.71 -6.84 6.08
N GLU A 97 14.14 -6.85 4.88
CA GLU A 97 14.70 -6.14 3.72
C GLU A 97 14.84 -4.64 3.99
N LEU A 98 13.79 -3.98 4.51
CA LEU A 98 13.86 -2.56 4.88
C LEU A 98 14.98 -2.30 5.90
N LEU A 99 15.01 -3.08 7.00
CA LEU A 99 16.01 -2.92 8.06
C LEU A 99 17.45 -3.13 7.56
N GLN A 100 17.64 -4.01 6.58
CA GLN A 100 18.96 -4.25 5.97
C GLN A 100 19.41 -3.09 5.07
N ARG A 101 18.49 -2.36 4.45
CA ARG A 101 18.81 -1.18 3.62
C ARG A 101 19.14 0.06 4.44
N SER A 102 18.55 0.18 5.63
CA SER A 102 18.73 1.33 6.53
C SER A 102 19.90 1.20 7.51
N ALA A 103 20.68 0.12 7.43
CA ALA A 103 21.84 -0.17 8.28
C ALA A 103 23.16 0.17 7.58
#